data_AF-A0A0C9ZU25-F1
#
_entry.id   AF-A0A0C9ZU25-F1
#
_cell.length_a   1.000
_cell.length_b   1.000
_cell.length_c   1.000
_cell.angle_alpha   90.00
_cell.angle_beta   90.00
_cell.angle_gamma   90.00
#
_symmetry.space_group_name_H-M   'P 1'
#
loop_
_entity.id
_entity.type
_entity.pdbx_description
1 polymer ?
#
loop_
_entity_poly.entity_id
_entity_poly.type
_entity_poly.pdbx_seq_one_letter_code
_entity_poly.pdbx_strand_id
1 'polypeptide(L)'
;DKVEKSCYLTTHKRLPHAPQLQLLEEWCLNNDLKRFRQKLHVDPDIFALLVNRLENHPIFSNNSNNPQFPVPVQLAIFLNGVGVGMVKP
;
A
#
# COMPACT_ATOMS: atom_id res chain seq x y z
N ASP A 1 -28.14 -29.53 15.13
CA ASP A 1 -27.24 -28.45 14.68
C ASP A 1 -25.99 -28.95 13.98
N LYS A 2 -25.88 -28.74 12.67
CA LYS A 2 -24.61 -28.88 11.95
C LYS A 2 -24.63 -27.97 10.72
N VAL A 3 -24.19 -26.72 10.88
CA VAL A 3 -23.97 -25.79 9.77
C VAL A 3 -22.56 -26.04 9.23
N GLU A 4 -22.47 -26.76 8.12
CA GLU A 4 -21.22 -26.87 7.35
C GLU A 4 -20.98 -25.56 6.58
N LYS A 5 -20.05 -24.75 7.11
CA LYS A 5 -19.54 -23.56 6.42
C LYS A 5 -18.53 -24.00 5.37
N SER A 6 -18.96 -24.14 4.13
CA SER A 6 -18.03 -24.35 3.01
C SER A 6 -17.60 -22.99 2.45
N CYS A 7 -16.45 -22.50 2.90
CA CYS A 7 -15.78 -21.36 2.27
C CYS A 7 -14.96 -21.87 1.09
N TYR A 8 -15.54 -21.85 -0.10
CA TYR A 8 -14.83 -22.12 -1.34
C TYR A 8 -13.89 -20.93 -1.62
N LEU A 9 -12.61 -21.07 -1.27
CA LEU A 9 -11.57 -20.17 -1.79
C LEU A 9 -11.34 -20.56 -3.24
N THR A 10 -11.96 -19.84 -4.17
CA THR A 10 -11.58 -19.88 -5.58
C THR A 10 -10.11 -19.49 -5.68
N THR A 11 -9.27 -20.43 -6.10
CA THR A 11 -7.84 -20.20 -6.34
C THR A 11 -7.69 -19.25 -7.52
N HIS A 12 -7.77 -17.94 -7.26
CA HIS A 12 -7.33 -16.94 -8.22
C HIS A 12 -5.84 -17.17 -8.45
N LYS A 13 -5.47 -17.49 -9.68
CA LYS A 13 -4.07 -17.49 -10.12
C LYS A 13 -3.55 -16.08 -9.89
N ARG A 14 -2.85 -15.86 -8.78
CA ARG A 14 -2.15 -14.60 -8.53
C ARG A 14 -1.16 -14.48 -9.69
N LEU A 15 -1.43 -13.58 -10.63
CA LEU A 15 -0.37 -13.08 -11.48
C LEU A 15 0.73 -12.57 -10.53
N PRO A 16 2.02 -12.66 -10.93
CA PRO A 16 3.07 -11.92 -10.27
C PRO A 16 2.79 -10.44 -10.53
N HIS A 17 1.84 -9.89 -9.77
CA HIS A 17 1.65 -8.47 -9.65
C HIS A 17 2.82 -8.04 -8.79
N ALA A 18 3.99 -7.84 -9.41
CA ALA A 18 5.05 -7.09 -8.79
C ALA A 18 4.36 -5.83 -8.23
N PRO A 19 4.36 -5.61 -6.91
CA PRO A 19 3.70 -4.45 -6.38
C PRO A 19 4.39 -3.28 -7.06
N GLN A 20 3.63 -2.47 -7.80
CA GLN A 20 4.13 -1.27 -8.51
C GLN A 20 4.82 -0.27 -7.56
N LEU A 21 4.90 -0.61 -6.28
CA LEU A 21 5.44 0.13 -5.14
C LEU A 21 6.87 -0.30 -4.76
N GLN A 22 7.42 -1.38 -5.33
CA GLN A 22 8.89 -1.52 -5.41
C GLN A 22 9.51 -0.34 -6.18
N LEU A 23 8.71 0.31 -7.04
CA LEU A 23 9.09 1.53 -7.74
C LEU A 23 9.04 2.78 -6.86
N LEU A 24 8.54 2.72 -5.60
CA LEU A 24 8.49 3.89 -4.72
C LEU A 24 9.90 4.40 -4.40
N GLU A 25 10.78 3.46 -4.08
CA GLU A 25 12.20 3.72 -3.84
C GLU A 25 12.86 4.25 -5.12
N GLU A 26 12.53 3.67 -6.28
CA GLU A 26 13.01 4.11 -7.59
C GLU A 26 12.52 5.52 -7.96
N TRP A 27 11.26 5.87 -7.66
CA TRP A 27 10.71 7.20 -7.92
C TRP A 27 11.37 8.26 -7.03
N CYS A 28 11.65 7.94 -5.77
CA CYS A 28 12.41 8.83 -4.88
C CYS A 28 13.87 8.96 -5.33
N LEU A 29 14.55 7.85 -5.63
CA LEU A 29 15.96 7.83 -6.02
C LEU A 29 16.23 8.53 -7.37
N ASN A 30 15.34 8.35 -8.34
CA ASN A 30 15.47 8.95 -9.67
C ASN A 30 14.84 10.35 -9.77
N ASN A 31 14.36 10.93 -8.66
CA ASN A 31 13.67 12.22 -8.64
C ASN A 31 12.43 12.28 -9.57
N ASP A 32 11.76 11.14 -9.80
CA ASP A 32 10.52 11.08 -10.58
C ASP A 32 9.30 11.48 -9.72
N LEU A 33 9.35 12.72 -9.22
CA LEU A 33 8.33 13.30 -8.35
C LEU A 33 6.99 13.41 -9.06
N LYS A 34 7.00 13.53 -10.39
CA LYS A 34 5.79 13.59 -11.21
C LYS A 34 5.02 12.28 -11.09
N ARG A 35 5.69 11.15 -11.28
CA ARG A 35 5.04 9.84 -11.19
C ARG A 35 4.63 9.50 -9.76
N PHE A 36 5.45 9.87 -8.79
CA PHE A 36 5.11 9.77 -7.37
C PHE A 36 3.78 10.46 -7.05
N ARG A 37 3.64 11.74 -7.42
CA ARG A 37 2.42 12.53 -7.21
C ARG A 37 1.23 11.98 -7.98
N GLN A 38 1.42 11.50 -9.22
CA GLN A 38 0.34 10.91 -10.01
C GLN A 38 -0.20 9.61 -9.42
N LYS A 39 0.64 8.84 -8.74
CA LYS A 39 0.26 7.54 -8.19
C LYS A 39 -0.24 7.62 -6.76
N LEU A 40 0.37 8.47 -5.94
CA LEU A 40 0.06 8.57 -4.52
C LEU A 40 -0.78 9.80 -4.17
N HIS A 41 -0.95 10.73 -5.12
CA HIS A 41 -1.71 11.98 -4.93
C HIS A 41 -1.27 12.82 -3.73
N VAL A 42 -0.01 12.67 -3.32
CA VAL A 42 0.59 13.37 -2.19
C VAL A 42 2.00 13.82 -2.56
N ASP A 43 2.43 14.95 -2.00
CA ASP A 43 3.81 15.41 -2.13
C ASP A 43 4.77 14.49 -1.36
N PRO A 44 5.99 14.24 -1.88
CA PRO A 44 7.00 13.42 -1.23
C PRO A 44 7.33 13.87 0.21
N ASP A 45 7.43 15.18 0.44
CA ASP A 45 7.74 15.73 1.77
C ASP A 45 6.60 15.46 2.77
N ILE A 46 5.35 15.59 2.30
CA ILE A 46 4.17 15.26 3.10
C ILE A 46 4.10 13.76 3.35
N PHE A 47 4.41 12.94 2.36
CA PHE A 47 4.49 11.49 2.53
C PHE A 47 5.55 11.10 3.57
N ALA A 48 6.75 11.67 3.52
CA ALA A 48 7.79 11.44 4.51
C ALA A 48 7.37 11.87 5.92
N LEU A 49 6.69 13.02 6.05
CA LEU A 49 6.13 13.48 7.31
C LEU A 49 5.06 12.52 7.86
N LEU A 50 4.20 11.98 6.98
CA LEU A 50 3.20 10.98 7.35
C LEU A 50 3.86 9.69 7.82
N VAL A 51 4.86 9.21 7.10
CA VAL A 51 5.66 8.03 7.50
C VAL A 51 6.24 8.24 8.89
N ASN A 52 6.95 9.34 9.14
CA ASN A 52 7.56 9.61 10.44
C ASN A 52 6.55 9.64 11.60
N ARG A 53 5.31 10.09 11.33
CA ARG A 53 4.23 10.09 12.33
C ARG A 53 3.64 8.71 12.56
N LEU A 54 3.64 7.87 11.54
CA LEU A 54 2.92 6.59 11.51
C LEU A 54 3.84 5.38 11.74
N GLU A 55 5.16 5.54 11.63
CA GLU A 55 6.14 4.47 11.75
C GLU A 55 6.02 3.70 13.07
N ASN A 56 5.71 4.42 14.16
CA ASN A 56 5.52 3.84 15.49
C ASN A 56 4.03 3.67 15.86
N HIS A 57 3.11 3.86 14.92
CA HIS A 57 1.69 3.83 15.21
C HIS A 57 1.12 2.40 15.07
N PRO A 58 0.38 1.89 16.07
CA PRO A 58 -0.09 0.50 16.08
C PRO A 58 -1.07 0.16 14.95
N ILE A 59 -1.67 1.17 14.29
CA ILE A 59 -2.57 0.95 13.14
C ILE A 59 -1.88 0.25 11.96
N PHE A 60 -0.56 0.42 11.82
CA PHE A 60 0.27 -0.21 10.80
C PHE A 60 1.05 -1.42 11.33
N SER A 61 0.88 -1.77 12.60
CA SER A 61 1.48 -2.94 13.24
C SER A 61 0.43 -4.02 13.45
N ASN A 62 0.52 -5.09 12.69
CA ASN A 62 -0.19 -6.33 12.96
C ASN A 62 0.73 -7.16 13.85
N ASN A 63 0.47 -7.21 15.17
CA ASN A 63 1.23 -7.97 16.18
C ASN A 63 1.19 -9.51 15.98
N SER A 64 1.04 -9.98 14.75
CA SER A 64 1.13 -11.38 14.35
C SER A 64 2.59 -11.82 14.19
N ASN A 65 2.80 -13.14 14.25
CA ASN A 65 4.10 -13.75 13.99
C ASN A 65 4.48 -13.80 12.48
N ASN A 66 3.75 -13.09 11.62
CA ASN A 66 4.03 -13.05 10.19
C ASN A 66 4.80 -11.77 9.83
N PRO A 67 5.77 -11.85 8.91
CA PRO A 67 6.47 -10.68 8.42
C PRO A 67 5.48 -9.73 7.74
N GLN A 68 5.52 -8.47 8.16
CA GLN A 68 4.68 -7.40 7.64
C GLN A 68 5.55 -6.41 6.86
N PHE A 69 4.97 -5.77 5.82
CA PHE A 69 5.69 -4.74 5.07
C PHE A 69 6.00 -3.50 5.93
N PRO A 70 7.09 -2.77 5.64
CA PRO A 70 7.37 -1.48 6.28
C PRO A 70 6.22 -0.48 6.10
N VAL A 71 6.03 0.40 7.09
CA VAL A 71 4.97 1.43 7.09
C VAL A 71 4.93 2.29 5.81
N PRO A 72 6.05 2.74 5.22
CA PRO A 72 6.03 3.47 3.94
C PRO A 72 5.36 2.68 2.82
N VAL A 73 5.64 1.39 2.73
CA VAL A 73 5.10 0.52 1.68
C VAL A 73 3.60 0.34 1.88
N GLN A 74 3.16 0.13 3.12
CA GLN A 74 1.74 -0.03 3.45
C GLN A 74 0.94 1.24 3.17
N LEU A 75 1.48 2.40 3.56
CA LEU A 75 0.86 3.69 3.31
C LEU A 75 0.76 3.95 1.81
N ALA A 76 1.80 3.62 1.04
CA ALA A 76 1.78 3.75 -0.41
C ALA A 76 0.75 2.82 -1.08
N ILE A 77 0.57 1.58 -0.58
CA ILE A 77 -0.51 0.67 -1.02
C ILE A 77 -1.87 1.34 -0.81
N PHE A 78 -2.09 1.86 0.39
CA PHE A 78 -3.34 2.52 0.75
C PHE A 78 -3.64 3.72 -0.17
N LEU A 79 -2.68 4.64 -0.32
CA LEU A 79 -2.86 5.85 -1.14
C LEU A 79 -3.06 5.54 -2.63
N ASN A 80 -2.31 4.59 -3.19
CA ASN A 80 -2.46 4.16 -4.58
C ASN A 80 -3.85 3.53 -4.83
N GLY A 81 -4.43 2.86 -3.83
CA GLY A 81 -5.80 2.32 -3.93
C GLY A 81 -6.88 3.41 -3.88
N VAL A 82 -6.72 4.40 -3.00
CA VAL A 82 -7.70 5.50 -2.83
C VAL A 82 -7.69 6.46 -4.02
N GLY A 83 -6.52 6.72 -4.62
CA GLY A 83 -6.38 7.61 -5.78
C GLY A 83 -7.14 7.16 -7.04
N VAL A 84 -7.36 5.86 -7.21
CA VAL A 84 -8.08 5.28 -8.37
C VAL A 84 -9.60 5.52 -8.28
N GLY A 85 -10.14 5.86 -7.10
CA GLY A 85 -11.57 6.08 -6.88
C GLY A 85 -12.05 7.51 -7.08
N MET A 86 -11.16 8.50 -7.22
CA MET A 86 -11.55 9.88 -7.50
C MET A 86 -11.81 10.04 -8.99
N VAL A 87 -13.03 9.71 -9.42
CA VAL A 87 -13.58 10.14 -10.69
C VAL A 87 -13.44 11.66 -10.74
N LYS A 88 -12.64 12.13 -11.68
CA LYS A 88 -12.42 13.55 -11.93
C LYS A 88 -13.78 14.18 -12.30
N PRO A 89 -14.19 15.30 -11.66
CA PRO A 89 -15.41 16.00 -12.05
C PRO A 89 -15.32 16.52 -13.49
#